data_AF-A0A0C3ELS5-F1
#
_entry.id   AF-A0A0C3ELS5-F1
#
_cell.length_a   1.000
_cell.length_b   1.000
_cell.length_c   1.000
_cell.angle_alpha   90.00
_cell.angle_beta   90.00
_cell.angle_gamma   90.00
#
_symmetry.space_group_name_H-M   'P 1'
#
loop_
_entity.id
_entity.type
_entity.pdbx_description
1 polymer ?
#
loop_
_entity_poly.entity_id
_entity_poly.type
_entity_poly.pdbx_seq_one_letter_code
_entity_poly.pdbx_strand_id
1 'polypeptide(L)'
;IPHNPEPVNEFCNPSLFPMIYPCLFPYGIGGLEYRKRSSGLTLKRHVKHLFNLADCRFQEHYSFLFVVFNILQCRAVLLHSSLRVRKTDLRSITADFATVSPRAVQAVSERVARGDFSTAKDGEE
;
A
#
# COMPACT_ATOMS: atom_id res chain seq x y z
N ILE A 1 -6.61 -2.49 17.42
CA ILE A 1 -6.68 -2.03 16.01
C ILE A 1 -8.08 -1.45 15.85
N PRO A 2 -8.25 -0.17 15.50
CA PRO A 2 -9.59 0.42 15.42
C PRO A 2 -10.41 -0.38 14.40
N HIS A 3 -11.50 -0.99 14.88
CA HIS A 3 -12.36 -1.91 14.13
C HIS A 3 -13.32 -1.16 13.20
N ASN A 4 -12.81 -0.21 12.40
CA ASN A 4 -13.63 0.37 11.35
C ASN A 4 -13.80 -0.69 10.25
N PRO A 5 -15.04 -1.01 9.80
CA PRO A 5 -15.25 -1.93 8.69
C PRO A 5 -14.59 -1.45 7.39
N GLU A 6 -14.30 -0.15 7.27
CA GLU A 6 -13.64 0.40 6.10
C GLU A 6 -12.10 0.34 6.21
N PRO A 7 -11.42 -0.28 5.23
CA PRO A 7 -9.97 -0.29 5.20
C PRO A 7 -9.44 1.14 5.05
N VAL A 8 -8.44 1.49 5.86
CA VAL A 8 -7.81 2.80 5.82
C VAL A 8 -6.77 2.83 4.72
N ASN A 9 -6.76 3.90 3.92
CA ASN A 9 -5.75 4.10 2.89
C ASN A 9 -4.36 4.25 3.52
N GLU A 10 -3.41 3.40 3.10
CA GLU A 10 -2.02 3.41 3.54
C GLU A 10 -1.17 4.48 2.84
N PHE A 11 -1.61 4.99 1.68
CA PHE A 11 -0.86 5.94 0.85
C PHE A 11 -1.13 7.38 1.24
N CYS A 12 -0.07 8.15 1.48
CA CYS A 12 -0.15 9.60 1.72
C CYS A 12 -1.14 9.97 2.84
N ASN A 13 -1.25 9.12 3.87
CA ASN A 13 -2.15 9.32 5.00
C ASN A 13 -1.36 9.73 6.24
N PRO A 14 -1.30 11.03 6.57
CA PRO A 14 -0.53 11.52 7.71
C PRO A 14 -1.10 11.10 9.07
N SER A 15 -2.35 10.67 9.13
CA SER A 15 -2.97 10.23 10.38
C SER A 15 -2.74 8.75 10.67
N LEU A 16 -2.29 7.96 9.69
CA LEU A 16 -2.17 6.51 9.80
C LEU A 16 -1.30 6.07 10.99
N PHE A 17 -0.04 6.51 11.03
CA PHE A 17 0.91 6.09 12.08
C PHE A 17 0.54 6.63 13.46
N PRO A 18 0.13 7.89 13.62
CA PRO A 18 -0.35 8.38 14.90
C PRO A 18 -1.59 7.62 15.42
N MET A 19 -2.48 7.17 14.53
CA MET A 19 -3.63 6.35 14.93
C MET A 19 -3.26 4.91 15.33
N ILE A 20 -2.28 4.30 14.65
CA ILE A 20 -1.83 2.93 14.96
C ILE A 20 -1.00 2.89 16.24
N TYR A 21 -0.16 3.90 16.46
CA TYR A 21 0.83 3.93 17.54
C TYR A 21 0.70 5.15 18.44
N PRO A 22 -0.39 5.29 19.20
CA PRO A 22 -0.55 6.43 20.12
C PRO A 22 0.58 6.51 21.16
N CYS A 23 1.20 5.38 21.54
CA CYS A 23 2.36 5.37 22.43
C CYS A 23 3.62 5.99 21.82
N LEU A 24 3.78 5.94 20.49
CA LEU A 24 4.91 6.55 19.78
C LEU A 24 4.60 8.00 19.35
N PHE A 25 3.32 8.30 19.13
CA PHE A 25 2.81 9.61 18.73
C PHE A 25 1.78 10.13 19.76
N PRO A 26 2.22 10.49 20.98
CA PRO A 26 1.32 10.79 22.11
C PRO A 26 0.36 11.96 21.84
N TYR A 27 0.74 12.86 20.94
CA TYR A 27 -0.08 14.02 20.56
C TYR A 27 -0.92 13.80 19.29
N GLY A 28 -0.90 12.60 18.69
CA GLY A 28 -1.61 12.33 17.43
C GLY A 28 -1.08 13.09 16.21
N ILE A 29 0.07 13.77 16.34
CA ILE A 29 0.70 14.58 15.29
C ILE A 29 2.07 14.01 14.90
N GLY A 30 2.68 14.57 13.85
CA GLY A 30 4.02 14.16 13.40
C GLY A 30 4.02 12.89 12.55
N GLY A 31 2.86 12.48 12.03
CA GLY A 31 2.77 11.32 11.16
C GLY A 31 3.53 11.47 9.84
N LEU A 32 3.66 10.34 9.16
CA LEU A 32 4.47 10.23 7.95
C LEU A 32 3.76 10.85 6.74
N GLU A 33 4.51 11.24 5.70
CA GLU A 33 3.94 11.70 4.41
C GLU A 33 2.99 12.91 4.45
N TYR A 34 3.20 13.82 5.40
CA TYR A 34 2.42 15.07 5.48
C TYR A 34 2.71 16.01 4.29
N ARG A 35 1.75 16.12 3.36
CA ARG A 35 1.90 16.91 2.12
C ARG A 35 2.02 18.42 2.31
N LYS A 36 1.47 18.98 3.40
CA LYS A 36 1.57 20.43 3.69
C LYS A 36 2.90 20.83 4.35
N ARG A 37 3.86 19.90 4.48
CA ARG A 37 5.19 20.22 4.99
C ARG A 37 5.93 21.09 3.96
N SER A 38 6.64 22.12 4.43
CA SER A 38 7.44 23.00 3.57
C SER A 38 8.47 22.24 2.73
N SER A 39 9.07 21.18 3.30
CA SER A 39 9.97 20.27 2.60
C SER A 39 9.32 18.91 2.39
N GLY A 40 9.34 18.43 1.15
CA GLY A 40 8.89 17.09 0.81
C GLY A 40 9.77 16.03 1.49
N LEU A 41 9.15 15.16 2.29
CA LEU A 41 9.82 14.04 2.93
C LEU A 41 9.18 12.73 2.46
N THR A 42 10.01 11.86 1.89
CA THR A 42 9.59 10.50 1.53
C THR A 42 9.39 9.67 2.80
N LEU A 43 8.51 8.67 2.72
CA LEU A 43 8.27 7.72 3.81
C LEU A 43 9.58 7.12 4.34
N LYS A 44 10.43 6.60 3.44
CA LYS A 44 11.73 5.99 3.78
C LYS A 44 12.67 6.94 4.51
N ARG A 45 12.74 8.22 4.08
CA ARG A 45 13.59 9.23 4.74
C ARG A 45 13.07 9.57 6.13
N HIS A 46 11.75 9.70 6.28
CA HIS A 46 11.15 10.03 7.57
C HIS A 46 11.28 8.87 8.57
N VAL A 47 11.07 7.62 8.13
CA VAL A 47 11.32 6.42 8.95
C VAL A 47 12.77 6.35 9.42
N LYS A 48 13.73 6.58 8.51
CA LYS A 48 15.15 6.59 8.88
C LYS A 48 15.44 7.66 9.95
N HIS A 49 14.79 8.82 9.86
CA HIS A 49 14.91 9.85 10.88
C HIS A 49 14.34 9.40 12.23
N LEU A 50 13.15 8.77 12.25
CA LEU A 50 12.56 8.23 13.48
C LEU A 50 13.42 7.18 14.15
N PHE A 51 14.10 6.33 13.38
CA PHE A 51 15.08 5.39 13.93
C PHE A 51 16.36 6.06 14.40
N ASN A 52 16.73 7.22 13.87
CA ASN A 52 17.93 7.95 14.31
C ASN A 52 17.65 8.96 15.43
N LEU A 53 16.47 8.91 16.06
CA LEU A 53 16.20 9.73 17.24
C LEU A 53 17.08 9.27 18.41
N ALA A 54 17.39 10.21 19.30
CA ALA A 54 18.14 9.90 20.52
C ALA A 54 17.38 8.93 21.44
N ASP A 55 16.05 8.92 21.37
CA ASP A 55 15.23 7.90 21.99
C ASP A 55 15.04 6.69 21.07
N CYS A 56 15.49 5.51 21.51
CA CYS A 56 15.37 4.28 20.73
C CYS A 56 13.92 3.76 20.64
N ARG A 57 12.92 4.52 21.08
CA ARG A 57 11.51 4.10 21.17
C ARG A 57 10.94 3.54 19.87
N PHE A 58 11.31 4.10 18.72
CA PHE A 58 10.86 3.59 17.41
C PHE A 58 11.60 2.32 16.98
N GLN A 59 12.88 2.19 17.37
CA GLN A 59 13.69 1.01 17.09
C GLN A 59 13.23 -0.20 17.93
N GLU A 60 12.91 0.05 19.20
CA GLU A 60 12.56 -0.99 20.18
C GLU A 60 11.08 -1.37 20.18
N HIS A 61 10.21 -0.59 19.51
CA HIS A 61 8.79 -0.88 19.49
C HIS A 61 8.48 -2.17 18.72
N TYR A 62 7.91 -3.14 19.44
CA TYR A 62 7.70 -4.53 19.01
C TYR A 62 7.14 -4.73 17.59
N SER A 63 6.22 -3.87 17.14
CA SER A 63 5.55 -4.00 15.84
C SER A 63 5.85 -2.89 14.84
N PHE A 64 6.49 -1.79 15.27
CA PHE A 64 6.62 -0.61 14.41
C PHE A 64 7.52 -0.89 13.21
N LEU A 65 8.67 -1.53 13.46
CA LEU A 65 9.59 -1.95 12.42
C LEU A 65 8.92 -2.84 11.37
N PHE A 66 8.13 -3.83 11.82
CA PHE A 66 7.45 -4.78 10.94
C PHE A 66 6.40 -4.10 10.05
N VAL A 67 5.56 -3.24 10.62
CA VAL A 67 4.52 -2.53 9.87
C VAL A 67 5.14 -1.57 8.85
N VAL A 68 6.15 -0.80 9.25
CA VAL A 68 6.86 0.09 8.33
C VAL A 68 7.54 -0.69 7.21
N PHE A 69 8.20 -1.80 7.54
CA PHE A 69 8.84 -2.65 6.54
C PHE A 69 7.82 -3.24 5.56
N ASN A 70 6.69 -3.74 6.04
CA ASN A 70 5.62 -4.26 5.21
C ASN A 70 5.09 -3.19 4.23
N ILE A 71 4.77 -1.98 4.72
CA ILE A 71 4.30 -0.88 3.87
C ILE A 71 5.35 -0.53 2.80
N LEU A 72 6.65 -0.49 3.16
CA LEU A 72 7.72 -0.22 2.20
C LEU A 72 7.82 -1.31 1.12
N GLN A 73 7.70 -2.58 1.49
CA GLN A 73 7.74 -3.71 0.55
C GLN A 73 6.52 -3.75 -0.35
N CYS A 74 5.32 -3.65 0.21
CA CYS A 74 4.06 -3.58 -0.54
C CYS A 74 4.12 -2.48 -1.59
N ARG A 75 4.61 -1.28 -1.21
CA ARG A 75 4.76 -0.17 -2.15
C ARG A 75 5.81 -0.42 -3.22
N ALA A 76 6.94 -1.04 -2.90
CA ALA A 76 7.94 -1.39 -3.89
C ALA A 76 7.37 -2.36 -4.94
N VAL A 77 6.64 -3.39 -4.50
CA VAL A 77 5.96 -4.33 -5.40
C VAL A 77 4.92 -3.62 -6.26
N LEU A 78 4.08 -2.79 -5.65
CA LEU A 78 3.01 -2.06 -6.35
C LEU A 78 3.56 -1.06 -7.38
N LEU A 79 4.73 -0.46 -7.15
CA LEU A 79 5.39 0.42 -8.11
C LEU A 79 5.91 -0.33 -9.35
N HIS A 80 6.28 -1.60 -9.20
CA HIS A 80 6.82 -2.42 -10.30
C HIS A 80 5.76 -3.28 -10.99
N SER A 81 4.61 -3.49 -10.37
CA SER A 81 3.44 -4.07 -11.04
C SER A 81 2.81 -3.03 -11.97
N SER A 82 3.09 -3.12 -13.26
CA SER A 82 2.42 -2.31 -14.29
C SER A 82 1.87 -3.21 -15.39
N LEU A 83 0.65 -2.94 -15.82
CA LEU A 83 0.07 -3.56 -17.01
C LEU A 83 0.46 -2.72 -18.22
N ARG A 84 1.20 -3.33 -19.15
CA ARG A 84 1.59 -2.66 -20.40
C ARG A 84 0.55 -2.96 -21.47
N VAL A 85 0.03 -1.89 -22.07
CA VAL A 85 -0.96 -1.94 -23.15
C VAL A 85 -0.45 -1.10 -24.32
N ARG A 86 -0.75 -1.51 -25.56
CA ARG A 86 -0.45 -0.70 -26.74
C ARG A 86 -1.27 0.59 -26.70
N LYS A 87 -0.68 1.72 -27.12
CA LYS A 87 -1.36 3.02 -27.05
C LYS A 87 -2.68 3.05 -27.85
N THR A 88 -2.74 2.31 -28.96
CA THR A 88 -3.96 2.15 -29.79
C THR A 88 -5.10 1.50 -29.02
N ASP A 89 -4.77 0.55 -28.15
CA ASP A 89 -5.73 -0.33 -27.50
C ASP A 89 -6.08 0.17 -26.08
N LEU A 90 -5.32 1.17 -25.58
CA LEU A 90 -5.47 1.74 -24.25
C LEU A 90 -6.92 2.12 -23.95
N ARG A 91 -7.61 2.81 -24.89
CA ARG A 91 -8.97 3.29 -24.64
C ARG A 91 -9.98 2.14 -24.46
N SER A 92 -9.89 1.12 -25.31
CA SER A 92 -10.77 -0.06 -25.23
C SER A 92 -10.51 -0.81 -23.93
N ILE A 93 -9.25 -1.15 -23.68
CA ILE A 93 -8.87 -1.93 -22.50
C ILE A 93 -9.21 -1.17 -21.21
N THR A 94 -8.97 0.13 -21.13
CA THR A 94 -9.32 0.91 -19.93
C THR A 94 -10.84 0.95 -19.69
N ALA A 95 -11.65 1.01 -20.76
CA ALA A 95 -13.10 0.92 -20.66
C ALA A 95 -13.53 -0.46 -20.14
N ASP A 96 -12.94 -1.54 -20.66
CA ASP A 96 -13.20 -2.91 -20.19
C ASP A 96 -12.80 -3.07 -18.72
N PHE A 97 -11.62 -2.58 -18.33
CA PHE A 97 -11.16 -2.58 -16.93
C PHE A 97 -12.12 -1.85 -15.98
N ALA A 98 -12.72 -0.73 -16.43
CA ALA A 98 -13.69 0.00 -15.62
C ALA A 98 -14.99 -0.79 -15.37
N THR A 99 -15.32 -1.77 -16.21
CA THR A 99 -16.48 -2.65 -16.02
C THR A 99 -16.22 -3.80 -15.02
N VAL A 100 -14.95 -4.09 -14.73
CA VAL A 100 -14.59 -5.20 -13.84
C VAL A 100 -14.92 -4.85 -12.39
N SER A 101 -15.85 -5.60 -11.80
CA SER A 101 -16.22 -5.38 -10.40
C SER A 101 -15.15 -5.89 -9.42
N PRO A 102 -14.98 -5.26 -8.24
CA PRO A 102 -14.06 -5.74 -7.21
C PRO A 102 -14.35 -7.19 -6.77
N ARG A 103 -15.63 -7.59 -6.77
CA ARG A 103 -16.05 -8.96 -6.46
C ARG A 103 -15.54 -9.97 -7.48
N ALA A 104 -15.53 -9.62 -8.76
CA ALA A 104 -14.99 -10.49 -9.81
C ALA A 104 -13.49 -10.71 -9.62
N VAL A 105 -12.74 -9.66 -9.28
CA VAL A 105 -11.30 -9.76 -8.98
C VAL A 105 -11.04 -10.66 -7.77
N GLN A 106 -11.81 -10.49 -6.69
CA GLN A 106 -11.70 -11.33 -5.49
C GLN A 106 -11.97 -12.81 -5.81
N ALA A 107 -13.07 -13.10 -6.51
CA ALA A 107 -13.44 -14.48 -6.85
C ALA A 107 -12.38 -15.18 -7.71
N VAL A 108 -11.76 -14.47 -8.67
CA VAL A 108 -10.66 -15.01 -9.47
C VAL A 108 -9.41 -15.21 -8.63
N SER A 109 -9.06 -14.27 -7.74
CA SER A 109 -7.91 -14.39 -6.85
C SER A 109 -8.02 -15.62 -5.94
N GLU A 110 -9.21 -15.90 -5.40
CA GLU A 110 -9.45 -17.08 -4.57
C GLU A 110 -9.33 -18.39 -5.35
N ARG A 111 -9.77 -18.41 -6.62
CA ARG A 111 -9.59 -19.56 -7.52
C ARG A 111 -8.12 -19.83 -7.79
N VAL A 112 -7.36 -18.79 -8.14
CA VAL A 112 -5.92 -18.89 -8.40
C VAL A 112 -5.17 -19.38 -7.15
N ALA A 113 -5.54 -18.89 -5.96
CA ALA A 113 -4.93 -19.33 -4.70
C ALA A 113 -5.17 -20.82 -4.39
N ARG A 114 -6.26 -21.40 -4.90
CA ARG A 114 -6.54 -22.85 -4.82
C ARG A 114 -5.78 -23.67 -5.87
N GLY A 115 -5.05 -23.03 -6.78
CA GLY A 115 -4.34 -23.68 -7.88
C GLY A 115 -5.14 -23.82 -9.17
N ASP A 116 -6.32 -23.19 -9.27
CA ASP A 116 -7.07 -23.13 -10.53
C ASP A 116 -6.41 -22.10 -11.46
N PHE A 117 -5.75 -22.56 -12.53
CA PHE A 117 -5.24 -21.70 -13.59
C PHE A 117 -6.12 -21.85 -14.83
N SER A 118 -6.77 -20.75 -15.25
CA SER A 118 -7.29 -20.66 -16.62
C SER A 118 -6.18 -20.12 -17.50
N THR A 119 -5.46 -20.98 -18.21
CA THR A 119 -4.73 -20.54 -19.40
C THR A 119 -5.77 -19.96 -20.36
N ALA A 120 -5.52 -18.73 -20.83
CA ALA A 120 -6.23 -18.25 -22.01
C ALA A 120 -6.03 -19.33 -23.08
N LYS A 121 -7.13 -19.87 -23.63
CA LYS A 121 -7.02 -20.71 -24.81
C LYS A 121 -6.57 -19.77 -25.91
N ASP A 122 -5.26 -19.72 -26.17
CA ASP A 122 -4.73 -19.10 -27.38
C ASP A 122 -5.33 -19.88 -28.54
N GLY A 123 -6.37 -19.32 -29.15
CA GLY A 123 -7.04 -19.87 -30.32
C GLY A 123 -6.22 -19.61 -31.57
N GLU A 124 -5.01 -20.16 -31.63
CA GLU A 124 -4.25 -20.31 -32.87
C GLU A 124 -4.26 -21.79 -33.29
N GLU A 125 -5.38 -22.19 -33.89
CA GLU A 125 -5.45 -23.14 -35.02
C GLU A 125 -6.35 -22.53 -36.10
#